data_AF-A0A8C6P847-F1
#
_entry.id   AF-A0A8C6P847-F1
#
_cell.length_a   1.000
_cell.length_b   1.000
_cell.length_c   1.000
_cell.angle_alpha   90.00
_cell.angle_beta   90.00
_cell.angle_gamma   90.00
#
_symmetry.space_group_name_H-M   'P 1'
#
loop_
_entity.id
_entity.type
_entity.pdbx_description
1 polymer ?
#
loop_
_entity_poly.entity_id
_entity_poly.type
_entity_poly.pdbx_seq_one_letter_code
_entity_poly.pdbx_strand_id
1 'polypeptide(L)'
;RSYRSYVKEACELLRKLRADECCLDNFVEDASKDLQVSRQKRKFILDVVSGCVQYKKLLDAVVNMFYGLNKKWVSKGDHSQFVVICYLTMFALDDLGVQNFSNIIKSLGINKMHFFVNFFFSHLTPWIQEEWNGIYDVDFVEKEWIVPLLRWRPEISSLMDQLFEESQVQKAHVKTTQPQEFNLTNPKARPVPEMIPHEEKRKALNVVVSQHRIEQLVQGARDSSSFLQWQQEMREKDLQEKLPRMKQKHLETRISEENVALVRKQVAENNQKAAQLKKEETFQLMQKYAEKRMQEEKELRDLVQQVAKGHKNPKAAKEKLQKLKQNIVKEVSEHNQELLRQALEEEQVRLCENVKKISEIHAVESLQRDKTSRFDDTETAGHQMGEMSLAELKQRLAFLKQSQQQELEERHSQILQENKKKKQDMQEKLETISLHNRTLAQAAANRSEKRAKQEFLKQLVDQDETVLALKKKLEEQKQQRRQLKLLEKSKTKPQTGTPAAAQTETHERLEIIQT
;
A
#
# COMPACT_ATOMS: atom_id res chain seq x y z
N ARG A 1 -23.57 -0.06 -20.15
CA ARG A 1 -24.66 0.36 -19.23
C ARG A 1 -24.21 0.07 -17.79
N SER A 2 -24.62 0.84 -16.77
CA SER A 2 -23.87 0.86 -15.49
C SER A 2 -24.26 -0.26 -14.51
N TYR A 3 -23.50 -1.36 -14.53
CA TYR A 3 -23.57 -2.47 -13.57
C TYR A 3 -23.42 -2.04 -12.09
N ARG A 4 -22.86 -0.85 -11.82
CA ARG A 4 -22.83 -0.17 -10.52
C ARG A 4 -24.16 -0.23 -9.77
N SER A 5 -25.27 0.03 -10.46
CA SER A 5 -26.60 0.05 -9.84
C SER A 5 -27.23 -1.35 -9.70
N TYR A 6 -26.54 -2.39 -10.18
CA TYR A 6 -26.99 -3.78 -10.11
C TYR A 6 -26.24 -4.47 -8.96
N VAL A 7 -24.91 -4.34 -8.94
CA VAL A 7 -24.03 -4.88 -7.90
C VAL A 7 -24.34 -4.30 -6.52
N LYS A 8 -24.65 -2.99 -6.43
CA LYS A 8 -25.10 -2.39 -5.16
C LYS A 8 -26.38 -3.04 -4.63
N GLU A 9 -27.37 -3.28 -5.50
CA GLU A 9 -28.63 -3.94 -5.13
C GLU A 9 -28.36 -5.36 -4.59
N ALA A 10 -27.52 -6.13 -5.28
CA ALA A 10 -27.12 -7.47 -4.86
C ALA A 10 -26.42 -7.46 -3.48
N CYS A 11 -25.54 -6.48 -3.23
CA CYS A 11 -24.86 -6.31 -1.94
C CYS A 11 -25.84 -5.98 -0.79
N GLU A 12 -26.92 -5.24 -1.06
CA GLU A 12 -27.96 -4.93 -0.09
C GLU A 12 -28.91 -6.11 0.16
N LEU A 13 -29.29 -6.85 -0.90
CA LEU A 13 -30.08 -8.08 -0.77
C LEU A 13 -29.34 -9.16 0.03
N LEU A 14 -28.06 -9.41 -0.27
CA LEU A 14 -27.21 -10.33 0.52
C LEU A 14 -26.99 -9.86 1.96
N ARG A 15 -27.10 -8.55 2.23
CA ARG A 15 -27.07 -8.00 3.59
C ARG A 15 -28.39 -8.25 4.34
N LYS A 16 -29.54 -8.17 3.67
CA LYS A 16 -30.86 -8.57 4.23
C LYS A 16 -30.89 -10.08 4.54
N LEU A 17 -30.48 -10.93 3.59
CA LEU A 17 -30.46 -12.40 3.72
C LEU A 17 -29.46 -12.94 4.78
N ARG A 18 -28.53 -12.10 5.25
CA ARG A 18 -27.66 -12.41 6.42
C ARG A 18 -28.25 -11.94 7.77
N ALA A 19 -29.41 -11.27 7.76
CA ALA A 19 -30.05 -10.70 8.95
C ALA A 19 -31.38 -11.39 9.30
N ASP A 20 -32.19 -11.73 8.29
CA ASP A 20 -33.36 -12.59 8.44
C ASP A 20 -33.01 -14.01 7.95
N GLU A 21 -33.14 -15.04 8.81
CA GLU A 21 -32.75 -16.44 8.53
C GLU A 21 -33.77 -17.16 7.63
N CYS A 22 -34.06 -16.60 6.47
CA CYS A 22 -35.09 -17.07 5.54
C CYS A 22 -34.58 -18.09 4.51
N CYS A 23 -35.49 -18.92 4.00
CA CYS A 23 -35.21 -19.81 2.87
C CYS A 23 -34.90 -19.00 1.60
N LEU A 24 -33.93 -19.46 0.80
CA LEU A 24 -33.42 -18.75 -0.38
C LEU A 24 -34.53 -18.49 -1.40
N ASP A 25 -35.35 -19.50 -1.70
CA ASP A 25 -36.36 -19.42 -2.77
C ASP A 25 -37.43 -18.38 -2.45
N ASN A 26 -37.96 -18.41 -1.23
CA ASN A 26 -38.90 -17.40 -0.73
C ASN A 26 -38.30 -15.98 -0.80
N PHE A 27 -37.04 -15.83 -0.35
CA PHE A 27 -36.35 -14.54 -0.38
C PHE A 27 -36.10 -14.02 -1.80
N VAL A 28 -35.76 -14.92 -2.74
CA VAL A 28 -35.58 -14.58 -4.17
C VAL A 28 -36.91 -14.19 -4.80
N GLU A 29 -38.01 -14.86 -4.46
CA GLU A 29 -39.34 -14.52 -4.98
C GLU A 29 -39.83 -13.16 -4.44
N ASP A 30 -39.66 -12.89 -3.15
CA ASP A 30 -40.06 -11.61 -2.55
C ASP A 30 -39.14 -10.45 -3.01
N ALA A 31 -37.83 -10.66 -3.09
CA ALA A 31 -36.92 -9.69 -3.71
C ALA A 31 -37.25 -9.45 -5.20
N SER A 32 -37.81 -10.43 -5.91
CA SER A 32 -38.29 -10.26 -7.29
C SER A 32 -39.54 -9.37 -7.35
N LYS A 33 -40.41 -9.38 -6.33
CA LYS A 33 -41.60 -8.50 -6.24
C LYS A 33 -41.19 -7.05 -5.96
N ASP A 34 -40.29 -6.84 -4.99
CA ASP A 34 -39.80 -5.51 -4.59
C ASP A 34 -39.03 -4.76 -5.70
N LEU A 35 -38.30 -5.49 -6.56
CA LEU A 35 -37.38 -4.88 -7.53
C LEU A 35 -38.10 -4.21 -8.72
N GLN A 36 -38.48 -2.94 -8.58
CA GLN A 36 -38.97 -2.07 -9.67
C GLN A 36 -37.85 -1.69 -10.66
N VAL A 37 -37.37 -2.68 -11.41
CA VAL A 37 -36.27 -2.57 -12.37
C VAL A 37 -36.52 -3.45 -13.60
N SER A 38 -35.83 -3.14 -14.71
CA SER A 38 -35.99 -3.89 -15.98
C SER A 38 -35.68 -5.38 -15.81
N ARG A 39 -36.36 -6.22 -16.60
CA ARG A 39 -36.28 -7.69 -16.52
C ARG A 39 -34.84 -8.22 -16.56
N GLN A 40 -33.98 -7.60 -17.37
CA GLN A 40 -32.55 -7.93 -17.47
C GLN A 40 -31.76 -7.50 -16.22
N LYS A 41 -32.01 -6.30 -15.65
CA LYS A 41 -31.39 -5.87 -14.38
C LYS A 41 -31.82 -6.82 -13.25
N ARG A 42 -33.12 -7.15 -13.17
CA ARG A 42 -33.65 -8.06 -12.14
C ARG A 42 -33.01 -9.44 -12.22
N LYS A 43 -32.97 -10.05 -13.42
CA LYS A 43 -32.33 -11.36 -13.62
C LYS A 43 -30.87 -11.34 -13.13
N PHE A 44 -30.03 -10.44 -13.63
CA PHE A 44 -28.62 -10.36 -13.24
C PHE A 44 -28.41 -10.24 -11.71
N ILE A 45 -29.27 -9.47 -11.03
CA ILE A 45 -29.18 -9.32 -9.57
C ILE A 45 -29.53 -10.63 -8.86
N LEU A 46 -30.61 -11.29 -9.26
CA LEU A 46 -31.04 -12.55 -8.63
C LEU A 46 -30.06 -13.69 -8.94
N ASP A 47 -29.52 -13.76 -10.15
CA ASP A 47 -28.48 -14.72 -10.54
C ASP A 47 -27.23 -14.57 -9.65
N VAL A 48 -26.73 -13.33 -9.48
CA VAL A 48 -25.57 -13.03 -8.61
C VAL A 48 -25.86 -13.30 -7.13
N VAL A 49 -27.04 -12.94 -6.62
CA VAL A 49 -27.43 -13.20 -5.22
C VAL A 49 -27.55 -14.71 -4.98
N SER A 50 -28.20 -15.44 -5.87
CA SER A 50 -28.35 -16.90 -5.79
C SER A 50 -26.99 -17.61 -5.82
N GLY A 51 -26.13 -17.26 -6.79
CA GLY A 51 -24.77 -17.80 -6.88
C GLY A 51 -23.91 -17.51 -5.65
N CYS A 52 -24.03 -16.32 -5.04
CA CYS A 52 -23.37 -15.99 -3.78
C CYS A 52 -23.83 -16.85 -2.58
N VAL A 53 -25.04 -17.43 -2.64
CA VAL A 53 -25.58 -18.32 -1.60
C VAL A 53 -25.27 -19.79 -1.91
N GLN A 54 -25.41 -20.21 -3.17
CA GLN A 54 -25.06 -21.55 -3.66
C GLN A 54 -23.58 -21.88 -3.36
N TYR A 55 -22.67 -20.98 -3.74
CA TYR A 55 -21.22 -21.13 -3.52
C TYR A 55 -20.75 -20.55 -2.18
N LYS A 56 -21.65 -20.30 -1.22
CA LYS A 56 -21.34 -19.62 0.05
C LYS A 56 -20.12 -20.19 0.77
N LYS A 57 -19.97 -21.53 0.88
CA LYS A 57 -18.81 -22.16 1.53
C LYS A 57 -17.48 -21.76 0.87
N LEU A 58 -17.44 -21.79 -0.47
CA LEU A 58 -16.27 -21.47 -1.29
C LEU A 58 -15.87 -19.99 -1.14
N LEU A 59 -16.86 -19.12 -1.17
CA LEU A 59 -16.69 -17.66 -1.11
C LEU A 59 -16.37 -17.18 0.31
N ASP A 60 -17.07 -17.71 1.33
CA ASP A 60 -16.79 -17.39 2.73
C ASP A 60 -15.40 -17.92 3.15
N ALA A 61 -14.86 -19.01 2.58
CA ALA A 61 -13.47 -19.43 2.84
C ALA A 61 -12.46 -18.35 2.42
N VAL A 62 -12.50 -17.90 1.17
CA VAL A 62 -11.66 -16.82 0.63
C VAL A 62 -11.83 -15.52 1.42
N VAL A 63 -13.08 -15.12 1.68
CA VAL A 63 -13.37 -13.85 2.35
C VAL A 63 -12.98 -13.91 3.84
N ASN A 64 -13.14 -15.05 4.52
CA ASN A 64 -12.65 -15.23 5.89
C ASN A 64 -11.12 -15.26 5.97
N MET A 65 -10.42 -15.82 4.98
CA MET A 65 -8.95 -15.74 4.90
C MET A 65 -8.50 -14.28 4.71
N PHE A 66 -9.12 -13.55 3.78
CA PHE A 66 -8.85 -12.13 3.54
C PHE A 66 -9.07 -11.29 4.80
N TYR A 67 -10.24 -11.40 5.45
CA TYR A 67 -10.48 -10.74 6.73
C TYR A 67 -9.52 -11.25 7.80
N GLY A 68 -9.19 -12.54 7.80
CA GLY A 68 -8.28 -13.21 8.73
C GLY A 68 -6.92 -12.51 8.84
N LEU A 69 -6.29 -12.29 7.69
CA LEU A 69 -5.00 -11.62 7.55
C LEU A 69 -5.12 -10.09 7.71
N ASN A 70 -6.23 -9.49 7.26
CA ASN A 70 -6.33 -8.03 7.07
C ASN A 70 -7.26 -7.30 8.06
N LYS A 71 -7.56 -7.88 9.24
CA LYS A 71 -8.50 -7.36 10.28
C LYS A 71 -8.35 -5.87 10.66
N LYS A 72 -7.21 -5.24 10.37
CA LYS A 72 -6.91 -3.82 10.68
C LYS A 72 -7.38 -2.83 9.60
N TRP A 73 -7.55 -3.29 8.36
CA TRP A 73 -7.75 -2.42 7.18
C TRP A 73 -9.12 -2.57 6.51
N VAL A 74 -9.91 -3.55 6.92
CA VAL A 74 -11.14 -3.97 6.24
C VAL A 74 -12.36 -3.82 7.18
N SER A 75 -13.36 -3.04 6.76
CA SER A 75 -14.59 -2.86 7.54
C SER A 75 -15.47 -4.12 7.51
N LYS A 76 -16.09 -4.49 8.63
CA LYS A 76 -17.10 -5.57 8.66
C LYS A 76 -18.34 -5.25 7.81
N GLY A 77 -18.64 -3.99 7.58
CA GLY A 77 -19.78 -3.56 6.75
C GLY A 77 -19.60 -3.83 5.25
N ASP A 78 -18.37 -4.08 4.80
CA ASP A 78 -18.06 -4.35 3.40
C ASP A 78 -18.17 -5.84 3.02
N HIS A 79 -18.53 -6.73 3.95
CA HIS A 79 -18.47 -8.18 3.73
C HIS A 79 -19.33 -8.66 2.55
N SER A 80 -20.53 -8.10 2.34
CA SER A 80 -21.35 -8.48 1.17
C SER A 80 -20.72 -8.02 -0.15
N GLN A 81 -20.00 -6.89 -0.15
CA GLN A 81 -19.27 -6.41 -1.33
C GLN A 81 -18.09 -7.32 -1.65
N PHE A 82 -17.37 -7.83 -0.64
CA PHE A 82 -16.27 -8.79 -0.86
C PHE A 82 -16.77 -10.17 -1.32
N VAL A 83 -17.92 -10.63 -0.83
CA VAL A 83 -18.55 -11.86 -1.33
C VAL A 83 -19.01 -11.70 -2.79
N VAL A 84 -19.68 -10.60 -3.13
CA VAL A 84 -20.15 -10.34 -4.50
C VAL A 84 -18.98 -10.15 -5.47
N ILE A 85 -17.94 -9.38 -5.13
CA ILE A 85 -16.78 -9.25 -6.04
C ILE A 85 -16.00 -10.56 -6.15
N CYS A 86 -15.94 -11.39 -5.10
CA CYS A 86 -15.36 -12.73 -5.18
C CYS A 86 -16.17 -13.62 -6.14
N TYR A 87 -17.50 -13.70 -6.00
CA TYR A 87 -18.37 -14.43 -6.91
C TYR A 87 -18.23 -13.95 -8.36
N LEU A 88 -18.20 -12.63 -8.59
CA LEU A 88 -18.02 -12.05 -9.92
C LEU A 88 -16.63 -12.34 -10.51
N THR A 89 -15.59 -12.44 -9.67
CA THR A 89 -14.23 -12.82 -10.10
C THR A 89 -14.16 -14.32 -10.42
N MET A 90 -14.86 -15.16 -9.66
CA MET A 90 -14.92 -16.62 -9.82
C MET A 90 -15.69 -17.05 -11.08
N PHE A 91 -16.92 -16.56 -11.24
CA PHE A 91 -17.94 -17.22 -12.07
C PHE A 91 -18.57 -16.33 -13.15
N ALA A 92 -18.29 -15.01 -13.14
CA ALA A 92 -18.88 -14.07 -14.08
C ALA A 92 -17.85 -13.22 -14.84
N LEU A 93 -16.55 -13.52 -14.72
CA LEU A 93 -15.50 -12.67 -15.28
C LEU A 93 -15.47 -12.75 -16.82
N ASP A 94 -15.67 -13.94 -17.40
CA ASP A 94 -15.80 -14.14 -18.85
C ASP A 94 -17.07 -13.49 -19.42
N ASP A 95 -18.24 -13.69 -18.80
CA ASP A 95 -19.53 -13.09 -19.22
C ASP A 95 -19.53 -11.56 -19.14
N LEU A 96 -18.90 -11.00 -18.11
CA LEU A 96 -18.96 -9.59 -17.80
C LEU A 96 -17.83 -8.80 -18.50
N GLY A 97 -16.63 -9.39 -18.58
CA GLY A 97 -15.45 -8.81 -19.21
C GLY A 97 -14.77 -7.68 -18.43
N VAL A 98 -13.45 -7.56 -18.66
CA VAL A 98 -12.50 -6.66 -17.98
C VAL A 98 -13.01 -5.22 -17.84
N GLN A 99 -13.62 -4.65 -18.88
CA GLN A 99 -14.11 -3.27 -18.88
C GLN A 99 -15.32 -3.05 -17.96
N ASN A 100 -16.27 -3.99 -17.90
CA ASN A 100 -17.38 -3.89 -16.95
C ASN A 100 -16.90 -4.19 -15.52
N PHE A 101 -15.93 -5.09 -15.36
CA PHE A 101 -15.32 -5.42 -14.07
C PHE A 101 -14.59 -4.21 -13.47
N SER A 102 -13.80 -3.48 -14.28
CA SER A 102 -13.21 -2.18 -13.92
C SER A 102 -14.27 -1.18 -13.43
N ASN A 103 -15.37 -1.05 -14.17
CA ASN A 103 -16.49 -0.18 -13.77
C ASN A 103 -17.14 -0.61 -12.44
N ILE A 104 -17.23 -1.91 -12.14
CA ILE A 104 -17.72 -2.42 -10.86
C ILE A 104 -16.73 -2.08 -9.73
N ILE A 105 -15.44 -2.32 -9.91
CA ILE A 105 -14.38 -1.99 -8.93
C ILE A 105 -14.38 -0.49 -8.61
N LYS A 106 -14.37 0.37 -9.64
CA LYS A 106 -14.50 1.83 -9.48
C LYS A 106 -15.76 2.22 -8.69
N SER A 107 -16.84 1.45 -8.83
CA SER A 107 -18.13 1.75 -8.21
C SER A 107 -18.30 1.33 -6.75
N LEU A 108 -17.58 0.28 -6.32
CA LEU A 108 -17.54 -0.24 -4.94
C LEU A 108 -16.45 0.44 -4.10
N GLY A 109 -15.37 0.89 -4.73
CA GLY A 109 -14.31 1.69 -4.14
C GLY A 109 -12.93 1.13 -4.46
N ILE A 110 -12.19 1.83 -5.34
CA ILE A 110 -10.94 1.36 -5.96
C ILE A 110 -9.98 0.75 -4.92
N ASN A 111 -9.54 1.53 -3.93
CA ASN A 111 -8.47 1.12 -3.01
C ASN A 111 -8.72 -0.21 -2.28
N LYS A 112 -9.95 -0.44 -1.77
CA LYS A 112 -10.29 -1.65 -1.01
C LYS A 112 -10.55 -2.86 -1.91
N MET A 113 -11.08 -2.63 -3.11
CA MET A 113 -11.34 -3.67 -4.11
C MET A 113 -10.04 -4.09 -4.81
N HIS A 114 -9.15 -3.14 -5.10
CA HIS A 114 -7.78 -3.38 -5.54
C HIS A 114 -7.00 -4.21 -4.51
N PHE A 115 -7.12 -3.87 -3.23
CA PHE A 115 -6.48 -4.66 -2.18
C PHE A 115 -7.04 -6.10 -2.09
N PHE A 116 -8.36 -6.29 -2.26
CA PHE A 116 -8.98 -7.62 -2.26
C PHE A 116 -8.63 -8.47 -3.50
N VAL A 117 -8.75 -7.91 -4.71
CA VAL A 117 -8.53 -8.68 -5.94
C VAL A 117 -7.04 -8.98 -6.14
N ASN A 118 -6.13 -8.10 -5.72
CA ASN A 118 -4.70 -8.42 -5.70
C ASN A 118 -4.39 -9.50 -4.64
N PHE A 119 -4.99 -9.42 -3.45
CA PHE A 119 -4.91 -10.50 -2.47
C PHE A 119 -5.37 -11.83 -3.08
N PHE A 120 -6.54 -11.86 -3.73
CA PHE A 120 -7.10 -13.05 -4.38
C PHE A 120 -6.11 -13.69 -5.35
N PHE A 121 -5.68 -12.97 -6.39
CA PHE A 121 -4.76 -13.52 -7.40
C PHE A 121 -3.34 -13.79 -6.90
N SER A 122 -2.91 -13.15 -5.79
CA SER A 122 -1.64 -13.44 -5.12
C SER A 122 -1.67 -14.72 -4.27
N HIS A 123 -2.82 -15.04 -3.65
CA HIS A 123 -2.97 -16.17 -2.71
C HIS A 123 -3.74 -17.35 -3.32
N LEU A 124 -4.17 -17.25 -4.59
CA LEU A 124 -4.98 -18.23 -5.31
C LEU A 124 -4.41 -19.66 -5.22
N THR A 125 -3.19 -19.88 -5.69
CA THR A 125 -2.52 -21.18 -5.63
C THR A 125 -1.88 -21.52 -4.27
N PRO A 126 -1.17 -20.62 -3.55
CA PRO A 126 -0.46 -21.03 -2.33
C PRO A 126 -1.31 -21.16 -1.05
N TRP A 127 -2.58 -20.71 -1.05
CA TRP A 127 -3.44 -20.79 0.15
C TRP A 127 -4.91 -21.06 -0.18
N ILE A 128 -5.48 -20.37 -1.17
CA ILE A 128 -6.92 -20.48 -1.49
C ILE A 128 -7.25 -21.86 -2.07
N GLN A 129 -6.37 -22.40 -2.93
CA GLN A 129 -6.47 -23.77 -3.45
C GLN A 129 -6.44 -24.81 -2.33
N GLU A 130 -5.62 -24.64 -1.29
CA GLU A 130 -5.56 -25.56 -0.14
C GLU A 130 -6.87 -25.57 0.66
N GLU A 131 -7.43 -24.41 0.98
CA GLU A 131 -8.75 -24.29 1.63
C GLU A 131 -9.88 -24.87 0.76
N TRP A 132 -9.83 -24.72 -0.57
CA TRP A 132 -10.83 -25.30 -1.48
C TRP A 132 -10.70 -26.82 -1.62
N ASN A 133 -9.47 -27.35 -1.64
CA ASN A 133 -9.18 -28.79 -1.60
C ASN A 133 -9.65 -29.44 -0.28
N GLY A 134 -9.83 -28.65 0.79
CA GLY A 134 -10.47 -29.08 2.04
C GLY A 134 -12.01 -29.19 1.96
N ILE A 135 -12.64 -28.77 0.86
CA ILE A 135 -14.09 -28.74 0.67
C ILE A 135 -14.52 -29.55 -0.57
N TYR A 136 -13.69 -29.61 -1.60
CA TYR A 136 -13.93 -30.25 -2.89
C TYR A 136 -12.73 -31.10 -3.32
N ASP A 137 -12.93 -31.97 -4.31
CA ASP A 137 -11.87 -32.81 -4.87
C ASP A 137 -10.75 -31.98 -5.55
N VAL A 138 -9.49 -32.41 -5.36
CA VAL A 138 -8.30 -31.66 -5.79
C VAL A 138 -8.23 -31.52 -7.31
N ASP A 139 -8.50 -32.62 -8.03
CA ASP A 139 -8.48 -32.68 -9.49
C ASP A 139 -9.58 -31.78 -10.09
N PHE A 140 -10.73 -31.69 -9.41
CA PHE A 140 -11.83 -30.80 -9.78
C PHE A 140 -11.50 -29.33 -9.52
N VAL A 141 -10.98 -28.98 -8.32
CA VAL A 141 -10.60 -27.61 -7.94
C VAL A 141 -9.56 -27.03 -8.91
N GLU A 142 -8.54 -27.83 -9.26
CA GLU A 142 -7.47 -27.36 -10.15
C GLU A 142 -7.99 -27.09 -11.57
N LYS A 143 -8.77 -28.01 -12.14
CA LYS A 143 -9.24 -27.94 -13.54
C LYS A 143 -10.36 -26.92 -13.74
N GLU A 144 -11.35 -26.90 -12.86
CA GLU A 144 -12.56 -26.07 -13.05
C GLU A 144 -12.41 -24.64 -12.53
N TRP A 145 -11.55 -24.40 -11.52
CA TRP A 145 -11.42 -23.07 -10.90
C TRP A 145 -10.02 -22.47 -11.03
N ILE A 146 -8.97 -23.19 -10.63
CA ILE A 146 -7.61 -22.61 -10.58
C ILE A 146 -7.08 -22.29 -11.99
N VAL A 147 -7.16 -23.22 -12.94
CA VAL A 147 -6.68 -23.01 -14.31
C VAL A 147 -7.44 -21.88 -15.04
N PRO A 148 -8.80 -21.83 -15.04
CA PRO A 148 -9.54 -20.71 -15.64
C PRO A 148 -9.26 -19.35 -14.99
N LEU A 149 -9.01 -19.30 -13.68
CA LEU A 149 -8.65 -18.04 -13.00
C LEU A 149 -7.21 -17.60 -13.30
N LEU A 150 -6.26 -18.53 -13.37
CA LEU A 150 -4.87 -18.21 -13.71
C LEU A 150 -4.74 -17.62 -15.13
N ARG A 151 -5.61 -18.03 -16.07
CA ARG A 151 -5.72 -17.42 -17.42
C ARG A 151 -5.97 -15.92 -17.36
N TRP A 152 -6.81 -15.44 -16.44
CA TRP A 152 -7.21 -14.03 -16.29
C TRP A 152 -6.24 -13.16 -15.48
N ARG A 153 -5.16 -13.76 -14.95
CA ARG A 153 -4.18 -13.08 -14.09
C ARG A 153 -3.47 -11.87 -14.75
N PRO A 154 -3.05 -11.90 -16.03
CA PRO A 154 -2.35 -10.76 -16.62
C PRO A 154 -3.30 -9.58 -16.96
N GLU A 155 -4.51 -9.83 -17.46
CA GLU A 155 -5.50 -8.79 -17.74
C GLU A 155 -5.95 -8.10 -16.46
N ILE A 156 -6.19 -8.88 -15.39
CA ILE A 156 -6.54 -8.31 -14.09
C ILE A 156 -5.36 -7.57 -13.47
N SER A 157 -4.12 -8.06 -13.55
CA SER A 157 -2.96 -7.29 -13.07
C SER A 157 -2.86 -5.93 -13.77
N SER A 158 -2.94 -5.91 -15.11
CA SER A 158 -2.86 -4.66 -15.88
C SER A 158 -4.00 -3.69 -15.56
N LEU A 159 -5.23 -4.19 -15.42
CA LEU A 159 -6.38 -3.41 -14.95
C LEU A 159 -6.13 -2.81 -13.56
N MET A 160 -5.48 -3.56 -12.67
CA MET A 160 -5.28 -3.17 -11.28
C MET A 160 -4.20 -2.10 -11.15
N ASP A 161 -3.10 -2.23 -11.90
CA ASP A 161 -2.06 -1.20 -12.02
C ASP A 161 -2.63 0.11 -12.60
N GLN A 162 -3.44 0.03 -13.66
CA GLN A 162 -4.16 1.18 -14.24
C GLN A 162 -5.08 1.87 -13.22
N LEU A 163 -5.85 1.09 -12.45
CA LEU A 163 -6.73 1.61 -11.40
C LEU A 163 -5.98 2.22 -10.23
N PHE A 164 -4.80 1.68 -9.89
CA PHE A 164 -3.95 2.22 -8.84
C PHE A 164 -3.45 3.62 -9.24
N GLU A 165 -2.93 3.79 -10.45
CA GLU A 165 -2.49 5.11 -10.95
C GLU A 165 -3.66 6.10 -11.09
N GLU A 166 -4.83 5.70 -11.59
CA GLU A 166 -6.03 6.56 -11.57
C GLU A 166 -6.36 7.08 -10.15
N SER A 167 -6.18 6.24 -9.12
CA SER A 167 -6.43 6.59 -7.72
C SER A 167 -5.36 7.50 -7.09
N GLN A 168 -4.20 7.63 -7.74
CA GLN A 168 -3.11 8.51 -7.34
C GLN A 168 -3.31 9.89 -7.97
N VAL A 169 -3.58 9.95 -9.28
CA VAL A 169 -3.76 11.20 -10.04
C VAL A 169 -4.92 12.04 -9.47
N GLN A 170 -6.01 11.42 -9.03
CA GLN A 170 -7.15 12.15 -8.41
C GLN A 170 -6.84 12.81 -7.05
N LYS A 171 -5.65 12.60 -6.46
CA LYS A 171 -5.20 13.31 -5.25
C LYS A 171 -4.40 14.58 -5.56
N ALA A 172 -4.05 14.82 -6.82
CA ALA A 172 -3.27 15.99 -7.22
C ALA A 172 -4.14 17.26 -7.24
N HIS A 173 -3.53 18.37 -6.79
CA HIS A 173 -4.03 19.73 -6.94
C HIS A 173 -5.36 20.11 -6.26
N VAL A 174 -5.51 19.77 -4.97
CA VAL A 174 -6.30 20.62 -4.07
C VAL A 174 -5.72 22.04 -4.14
N LYS A 175 -6.47 22.99 -4.72
CA LYS A 175 -6.07 24.41 -4.73
C LYS A 175 -6.16 24.96 -3.32
N THR A 176 -5.18 25.77 -2.91
CA THR A 176 -5.13 26.42 -1.61
C THR A 176 -6.42 27.20 -1.34
N THR A 177 -7.10 26.90 -0.23
CA THR A 177 -8.29 27.63 0.21
C THR A 177 -7.90 29.08 0.54
N GLN A 178 -8.35 30.03 -0.28
CA GLN A 178 -8.29 31.44 0.07
C GLN A 178 -9.23 31.70 1.27
N PRO A 179 -8.81 32.49 2.29
CA PRO A 179 -9.71 32.89 3.36
C PRO A 179 -10.84 33.75 2.80
N GLN A 180 -12.09 33.28 2.89
CA GLN A 180 -13.26 34.08 2.56
C GLN A 180 -13.79 34.74 3.83
N GLU A 181 -13.97 36.06 3.78
CA GLU A 181 -14.41 36.85 4.93
C GLU A 181 -15.81 36.43 5.41
N PHE A 182 -15.97 36.37 6.73
CA PHE A 182 -17.21 35.91 7.35
C PHE A 182 -18.29 37.00 7.25
N ASN A 183 -19.40 36.67 6.62
CA ASN A 183 -20.56 37.56 6.58
C ASN A 183 -21.26 37.51 7.94
N LEU A 184 -20.95 38.46 8.82
CA LEU A 184 -21.82 38.80 9.94
C LEU A 184 -23.18 39.25 9.41
N THR A 185 -24.25 38.86 10.09
CA THR A 185 -25.63 39.30 9.82
C THR A 185 -26.27 38.71 8.55
N ASN A 186 -26.57 37.41 8.58
CA ASN A 186 -27.92 36.97 8.21
C ASN A 186 -28.29 35.68 8.98
N PRO A 187 -29.40 35.64 9.76
CA PRO A 187 -29.78 34.44 10.50
C PRO A 187 -30.22 33.34 9.54
N LYS A 188 -29.42 32.27 9.48
CA LYS A 188 -29.72 31.09 8.64
C LYS A 188 -31.04 30.47 9.09
N ALA A 189 -32.03 30.41 8.20
CA ALA A 189 -33.32 29.78 8.48
C ALA A 189 -33.10 28.35 8.98
N ARG A 190 -33.67 28.03 10.14
CA ARG A 190 -33.50 26.72 10.77
C ARG A 190 -34.26 25.69 9.94
N PRO A 191 -33.62 24.61 9.44
CA PRO A 191 -34.35 23.54 8.76
C PRO A 191 -35.44 22.99 9.69
N VAL A 192 -36.66 22.90 9.18
CA VAL A 192 -37.75 22.20 9.88
C VAL A 192 -37.33 20.73 10.00
N PRO A 193 -37.45 20.08 11.18
CA PRO A 193 -37.13 18.67 11.30
C PRO A 193 -37.96 17.83 10.33
N GLU A 194 -37.29 17.22 9.35
CA GLU A 194 -37.90 16.25 8.46
C GLU A 194 -38.45 15.08 9.28
N MET A 195 -39.69 14.66 9.00
CA MET A 195 -40.34 13.63 9.80
C MET A 195 -39.60 12.30 9.66
N ILE A 196 -38.99 11.84 10.76
CA ILE A 196 -38.38 10.52 10.85
C ILE A 196 -39.43 9.48 10.39
N PRO A 197 -39.14 8.65 9.37
CA PRO A 197 -40.04 7.58 8.97
C PRO A 197 -40.37 6.70 10.18
N HIS A 198 -41.67 6.52 10.44
CA HIS A 198 -42.11 5.78 11.62
C HIS A 198 -41.64 4.32 11.53
N GLU A 199 -40.71 3.92 12.40
CA GLU A 199 -40.30 2.51 12.52
C GLU A 199 -41.52 1.64 12.80
N GLU A 200 -41.70 0.62 11.95
CA GLU A 200 -42.81 -0.30 12.02
C GLU A 200 -42.68 -1.17 13.27
N LYS A 201 -43.59 -0.96 14.24
CA LYS A 201 -43.49 -1.53 15.57
C LYS A 201 -43.72 -3.05 15.53
N ARG A 202 -42.64 -3.83 15.42
CA ARG A 202 -42.62 -5.28 15.74
C ARG A 202 -42.93 -5.51 17.24
N LYS A 203 -44.20 -5.36 17.64
CA LYS A 203 -44.73 -5.55 19.01
C LYS A 203 -45.90 -6.54 19.02
N ALA A 204 -45.60 -7.83 18.83
CA ALA A 204 -46.56 -8.92 19.02
C ALA A 204 -45.91 -10.15 19.71
N LEU A 205 -44.67 -10.49 19.35
CA LEU A 205 -44.02 -11.75 19.71
C LEU A 205 -43.72 -11.97 21.22
N ASN A 206 -43.69 -10.93 22.06
CA ASN A 206 -43.30 -11.07 23.48
C ASN A 206 -44.44 -11.47 24.42
N VAL A 207 -45.71 -11.28 24.06
CA VAL A 207 -46.84 -11.54 24.97
C VAL A 207 -47.13 -13.04 25.06
N VAL A 208 -47.29 -13.70 23.90
CA VAL A 208 -47.64 -15.13 23.80
C VAL A 208 -46.60 -16.01 24.49
N VAL A 209 -45.32 -15.74 24.27
CA VAL A 209 -44.19 -16.45 24.92
C VAL A 209 -44.24 -16.32 26.45
N SER A 210 -44.73 -15.21 26.99
CA SER A 210 -44.87 -15.05 28.45
C SER A 210 -45.98 -15.90 29.06
N GLN A 211 -47.10 -16.11 28.35
CA GLN A 211 -48.24 -16.89 28.85
C GLN A 211 -47.92 -18.38 28.89
N HIS A 212 -47.40 -18.95 27.79
CA HIS A 212 -46.93 -20.33 27.74
C HIS A 212 -45.86 -20.66 28.78
N ARG A 213 -44.97 -19.70 29.09
CA ARG A 213 -43.98 -19.87 30.17
C ARG A 213 -44.63 -19.96 31.56
N ILE A 214 -45.70 -19.20 31.82
CA ILE A 214 -46.43 -19.28 33.10
C ILE A 214 -47.18 -20.61 33.21
N GLU A 215 -47.83 -21.05 32.12
CA GLU A 215 -48.55 -22.33 32.05
C GLU A 215 -47.63 -23.53 32.34
N GLN A 216 -46.42 -23.57 31.77
CA GLN A 216 -45.44 -24.63 32.02
C GLN A 216 -44.91 -24.64 33.46
N LEU A 217 -44.72 -23.47 34.09
CA LEU A 217 -44.30 -23.39 35.49
C LEU A 217 -45.41 -23.87 36.45
N VAL A 218 -46.68 -23.56 36.16
CA VAL A 218 -47.84 -24.08 36.91
C VAL A 218 -47.97 -25.60 36.75
N GLN A 219 -47.55 -26.16 35.61
CA GLN A 219 -47.47 -27.61 35.38
C GLN A 219 -46.24 -28.29 36.04
N GLY A 220 -45.45 -27.57 36.83
CA GLY A 220 -44.32 -28.12 37.59
C GLY A 220 -42.98 -28.19 36.84
N ALA A 221 -42.84 -27.51 35.69
CA ALA A 221 -41.55 -27.38 35.02
C ALA A 221 -40.54 -26.63 35.91
N ARG A 222 -39.27 -27.06 35.91
CA ARG A 222 -38.22 -26.39 36.68
C ARG A 222 -37.89 -25.00 36.15
N ASP A 223 -37.69 -24.08 37.08
CA ASP A 223 -37.39 -22.68 36.82
C ASP A 223 -36.05 -22.48 36.06
N SER A 224 -36.14 -22.21 34.76
CA SER A 224 -34.98 -21.95 33.89
C SER A 224 -34.20 -20.69 34.31
N SER A 225 -34.76 -19.87 35.20
CA SER A 225 -34.12 -18.70 35.81
C SER A 225 -32.79 -19.07 36.47
N SER A 226 -32.75 -20.18 37.22
CA SER A 226 -31.55 -20.68 37.91
C SER A 226 -30.40 -21.00 36.94
N PHE A 227 -30.69 -21.72 35.85
CA PHE A 227 -29.74 -22.02 34.79
C PHE A 227 -29.26 -20.75 34.06
N LEU A 228 -30.16 -19.81 33.78
CA LEU A 228 -29.80 -18.53 33.14
C LEU A 228 -28.96 -17.62 34.04
N GLN A 229 -29.11 -17.70 35.37
CA GLN A 229 -28.25 -17.04 36.35
C GLN A 229 -26.86 -17.67 36.36
N TRP A 230 -26.77 -19.00 36.53
CA TRP A 230 -25.51 -19.75 36.46
C TRP A 230 -24.76 -19.51 35.14
N GLN A 231 -25.46 -19.52 34.00
CA GLN A 231 -24.86 -19.29 32.69
C GLN A 231 -24.40 -17.82 32.50
N GLN A 232 -24.94 -16.86 33.27
CA GLN A 232 -24.42 -15.48 33.32
C GLN A 232 -23.20 -15.40 34.25
N GLU A 233 -23.25 -16.02 35.42
CA GLU A 233 -22.15 -16.08 36.39
C GLU A 233 -20.90 -16.75 35.80
N MET A 234 -21.05 -17.89 35.12
CA MET A 234 -19.95 -18.56 34.43
C MET A 234 -19.36 -17.70 33.33
N ARG A 235 -20.18 -16.96 32.56
CA ARG A 235 -19.69 -16.00 31.55
C ARG A 235 -18.97 -14.80 32.18
N GLU A 236 -19.38 -14.37 33.36
CA GLU A 236 -18.70 -13.29 34.09
C GLU A 236 -17.35 -13.76 34.66
N LYS A 237 -17.28 -14.96 35.24
CA LYS A 237 -16.01 -15.61 35.66
C LYS A 237 -15.05 -15.80 34.48
N ASP A 238 -15.56 -16.30 33.35
CA ASP A 238 -14.82 -16.43 32.09
C ASP A 238 -14.17 -15.09 31.66
N LEU A 239 -14.92 -13.99 31.75
CA LEU A 239 -14.43 -12.65 31.41
C LEU A 239 -13.42 -12.14 32.44
N GLN A 240 -13.68 -12.35 33.73
CA GLN A 240 -12.76 -11.99 34.82
C GLN A 240 -11.41 -12.69 34.70
N GLU A 241 -11.36 -13.97 34.26
CA GLU A 241 -10.11 -14.68 34.02
C GLU A 241 -9.42 -14.25 32.70
N LYS A 242 -10.19 -14.02 31.64
CA LYS A 242 -9.64 -13.69 30.31
C LYS A 242 -9.02 -12.29 30.24
N LEU A 243 -9.54 -11.33 31.02
CA LEU A 243 -9.04 -9.94 31.06
C LEU A 243 -7.57 -9.81 31.52
N PRO A 244 -7.13 -10.30 32.70
CA PRO A 244 -5.73 -10.22 33.12
C PRO A 244 -4.82 -11.04 32.20
N ARG A 245 -5.21 -12.26 31.83
CA ARG A 245 -4.46 -13.11 30.86
C ARG A 245 -4.19 -12.40 29.53
N MET A 246 -5.17 -11.66 28.99
CA MET A 246 -5.00 -10.88 27.76
C MET A 246 -4.08 -9.67 27.94
N LYS A 247 -4.13 -9.05 29.12
CA LYS A 247 -3.33 -7.86 29.45
C LYS A 247 -1.87 -8.18 29.76
N GLN A 248 -1.62 -9.28 30.47
CA GLN A 248 -0.30 -9.90 30.64
C GLN A 248 0.34 -10.12 29.27
N LYS A 249 -0.33 -10.87 28.38
CA LYS A 249 0.15 -11.12 27.00
C LYS A 249 0.41 -9.85 26.19
N HIS A 250 -0.41 -8.80 26.36
CA HIS A 250 -0.12 -7.51 25.70
C HIS A 250 1.18 -6.88 26.23
N LEU A 251 1.37 -6.83 27.55
CA LEU A 251 2.58 -6.29 28.17
C LEU A 251 3.83 -7.11 27.84
N GLU A 252 3.74 -8.45 27.88
CA GLU A 252 4.79 -9.37 27.41
C GLU A 252 5.20 -9.11 25.97
N THR A 253 4.21 -8.87 25.08
CA THR A 253 4.48 -8.50 23.68
C THR A 253 5.26 -7.18 23.60
N ARG A 254 4.87 -6.15 24.37
CA ARG A 254 5.59 -4.86 24.42
C ARG A 254 7.01 -5.00 25.00
N ILE A 255 7.17 -5.85 26.02
CA ILE A 255 8.46 -6.18 26.65
C ILE A 255 9.39 -6.88 25.64
N SER A 256 8.82 -7.73 24.79
CA SER A 256 9.52 -8.39 23.68
C SER A 256 9.91 -7.40 22.57
N GLU A 257 8.99 -6.51 22.16
CA GLU A 257 9.26 -5.44 21.18
C GLU A 257 10.46 -4.55 21.60
N GLU A 258 10.50 -4.11 22.86
CA GLU A 258 11.60 -3.29 23.39
C GLU A 258 12.90 -4.11 23.57
N ASN A 259 12.83 -5.36 24.04
CA ASN A 259 13.98 -6.27 24.10
C ASN A 259 14.62 -6.48 22.72
N VAL A 260 13.83 -6.75 21.69
CA VAL A 260 14.33 -6.95 20.31
C VAL A 260 15.00 -5.67 19.79
N ALA A 261 14.50 -4.48 20.16
CA ALA A 261 15.16 -3.22 19.82
C ALA A 261 16.52 -3.05 20.53
N LEU A 262 16.64 -3.46 21.80
CA LEU A 262 17.91 -3.45 22.55
C LEU A 262 18.92 -4.45 21.96
N VAL A 263 18.50 -5.69 21.69
CA VAL A 263 19.37 -6.74 21.11
C VAL A 263 19.86 -6.36 19.71
N ARG A 264 18.98 -5.84 18.84
CA ARG A 264 19.37 -5.35 17.50
C ARG A 264 20.45 -4.27 17.58
N LYS A 265 20.37 -3.37 18.56
CA LYS A 265 21.41 -2.35 18.80
C LYS A 265 22.72 -2.98 19.27
N GLN A 266 22.70 -3.94 20.21
CA GLN A 266 23.91 -4.60 20.67
C GLN A 266 24.62 -5.35 19.53
N VAL A 267 23.86 -6.00 18.64
CA VAL A 267 24.38 -6.64 17.43
C VAL A 267 25.00 -5.60 16.49
N ALA A 268 24.35 -4.44 16.28
CA ALA A 268 24.91 -3.38 15.45
C ALA A 268 26.24 -2.82 16.02
N GLU A 269 26.33 -2.56 17.34
CA GLU A 269 27.58 -2.11 17.97
C GLU A 269 28.69 -3.18 17.90
N ASN A 270 28.36 -4.46 18.02
CA ASN A 270 29.32 -5.55 17.89
C ASN A 270 29.82 -5.72 16.44
N ASN A 271 28.91 -5.63 15.46
CA ASN A 271 29.26 -5.67 14.04
C ASN A 271 30.12 -4.46 13.63
N GLN A 272 29.87 -3.27 14.20
CA GLN A 272 30.71 -2.09 13.99
C GLN A 272 32.14 -2.32 14.50
N LYS A 273 32.31 -2.88 15.71
CA LYS A 273 33.63 -3.23 16.26
C LYS A 273 34.35 -4.28 15.41
N ALA A 274 33.65 -5.33 14.99
CA ALA A 274 34.21 -6.36 14.10
C ALA A 274 34.67 -5.77 12.75
N ALA A 275 33.89 -4.87 12.16
CA ALA A 275 34.25 -4.16 10.94
C ALA A 275 35.43 -3.20 11.12
N GLN A 276 35.57 -2.57 12.29
CA GLN A 276 36.75 -1.76 12.64
C GLN A 276 38.02 -2.62 12.76
N LEU A 277 37.94 -3.75 13.47
CA LEU A 277 39.05 -4.70 13.58
C LEU A 277 39.48 -5.24 12.20
N LYS A 278 38.52 -5.61 11.34
CA LYS A 278 38.85 -6.07 9.98
C LYS A 278 39.48 -4.97 9.11
N LYS A 279 39.08 -3.70 9.26
CA LYS A 279 39.77 -2.58 8.60
C LYS A 279 41.21 -2.43 9.06
N GLU A 280 41.45 -2.50 10.37
CA GLU A 280 42.78 -2.43 10.97
C GLU A 280 43.68 -3.58 10.48
N GLU A 281 43.19 -4.83 10.50
CA GLU A 281 43.89 -5.99 9.92
C GLU A 281 44.27 -5.76 8.44
N THR A 282 43.33 -5.25 7.62
CA THR A 282 43.61 -4.98 6.19
C THR A 282 44.59 -3.83 5.99
N PHE A 283 44.59 -2.82 6.86
CA PHE A 283 45.55 -1.72 6.82
C PHE A 283 46.96 -2.20 7.14
N GLN A 284 47.13 -2.98 8.21
CA GLN A 284 48.42 -3.58 8.58
C GLN A 284 48.96 -4.55 7.51
N LEU A 285 48.08 -5.29 6.82
CA LEU A 285 48.47 -6.14 5.69
C LEU A 285 48.92 -5.30 4.49
N MET A 286 48.19 -4.23 4.16
CA MET A 286 48.55 -3.30 3.08
C MET A 286 49.87 -2.58 3.36
N GLN A 287 50.11 -2.15 4.60
CA GLN A 287 51.37 -1.55 5.03
C GLN A 287 52.55 -2.51 4.79
N LYS A 288 52.46 -3.76 5.27
CA LYS A 288 53.51 -4.78 5.07
C LYS A 288 53.78 -5.06 3.59
N TYR A 289 52.74 -5.05 2.75
CA TYR A 289 52.90 -5.19 1.31
C TYR A 289 53.62 -3.98 0.69
N ALA A 290 53.26 -2.75 1.08
CA ALA A 290 53.93 -1.53 0.63
C ALA A 290 55.41 -1.51 1.07
N GLU A 291 55.71 -1.87 2.32
CA GLU A 291 57.07 -1.98 2.85
C GLU A 291 57.91 -2.99 2.04
N LYS A 292 57.35 -4.18 1.75
CA LYS A 292 58.00 -5.19 0.91
C LYS A 292 58.24 -4.70 -0.52
N ARG A 293 57.26 -4.02 -1.15
CA ARG A 293 57.43 -3.43 -2.49
C ARG A 293 58.52 -2.36 -2.50
N MET A 294 58.63 -1.54 -1.45
CA MET A 294 59.70 -0.54 -1.29
C MET A 294 61.08 -1.16 -1.01
N GLN A 295 61.15 -2.39 -0.53
CA GLN A 295 62.40 -3.17 -0.38
C GLN A 295 62.82 -3.77 -1.73
N GLU A 296 61.90 -4.49 -2.40
CA GLU A 296 62.11 -5.06 -3.74
C GLU A 296 62.56 -4.00 -4.77
N GLU A 297 61.98 -2.79 -4.71
CA GLU A 297 62.38 -1.70 -5.61
C GLU A 297 63.80 -1.18 -5.33
N LYS A 298 64.23 -1.14 -4.06
CA LYS A 298 65.61 -0.76 -3.69
C LYS A 298 66.61 -1.80 -4.17
N GLU A 299 66.35 -3.07 -3.90
CA GLU A 299 67.17 -4.20 -4.37
C GLU A 299 67.33 -4.19 -5.89
N LEU A 300 66.23 -3.96 -6.63
CA LEU A 300 66.26 -3.86 -8.09
C LEU A 300 67.05 -2.62 -8.56
N ARG A 301 66.89 -1.45 -7.91
CA ARG A 301 67.65 -0.23 -8.22
C ARG A 301 69.15 -0.44 -8.00
N ASP A 302 69.55 -1.10 -6.92
CA ASP A 302 70.95 -1.41 -6.62
C ASP A 302 71.53 -2.43 -7.61
N LEU A 303 70.78 -3.47 -7.98
CA LEU A 303 71.19 -4.43 -9.01
C LEU A 303 71.36 -3.75 -10.39
N VAL A 304 70.43 -2.89 -10.79
CA VAL A 304 70.54 -2.08 -12.02
C VAL A 304 71.77 -1.16 -11.95
N GLN A 305 72.06 -0.56 -10.78
CA GLN A 305 73.26 0.25 -10.60
C GLN A 305 74.55 -0.58 -10.69
N GLN A 306 74.56 -1.82 -10.18
CA GLN A 306 75.69 -2.75 -10.32
C GLN A 306 75.91 -3.14 -11.79
N VAL A 307 74.86 -3.53 -12.51
CA VAL A 307 74.93 -3.85 -13.95
C VAL A 307 75.41 -2.63 -14.76
N ALA A 308 74.90 -1.43 -14.46
CA ALA A 308 75.35 -0.19 -15.10
C ALA A 308 76.82 0.15 -14.80
N LYS A 309 77.31 -0.10 -13.57
CA LYS A 309 78.75 -0.03 -13.24
C LYS A 309 79.54 -1.07 -14.06
N GLY A 310 79.05 -2.31 -14.12
CA GLY A 310 79.63 -3.41 -14.89
C GLY A 310 79.84 -3.07 -16.37
N HIS A 311 78.86 -2.45 -17.03
CA HIS A 311 78.97 -2.05 -18.44
C HIS A 311 79.91 -0.85 -18.72
N LYS A 312 80.24 -0.02 -17.72
CA LYS A 312 81.18 1.11 -17.93
C LYS A 312 82.59 0.62 -18.28
N ASN A 313 83.06 -0.44 -17.62
CA ASN A 313 84.41 -1.00 -17.81
C ASN A 313 84.67 -1.54 -19.24
N PRO A 314 83.86 -2.46 -19.81
CA PRO A 314 84.06 -2.93 -21.18
C PRO A 314 83.77 -1.85 -22.22
N LYS A 315 82.88 -0.88 -21.94
CA LYS A 315 82.68 0.28 -22.83
C LYS A 315 83.95 1.13 -22.92
N ALA A 316 84.55 1.47 -21.78
CA ALA A 316 85.82 2.21 -21.72
C ALA A 316 86.99 1.42 -22.34
N ALA A 317 87.05 0.09 -22.14
CA ALA A 317 88.05 -0.76 -22.78
C ALA A 317 87.88 -0.81 -24.31
N LYS A 318 86.64 -0.93 -24.81
CA LYS A 318 86.33 -0.87 -26.25
C LYS A 318 86.68 0.48 -26.85
N GLU A 319 86.44 1.58 -26.14
CA GLU A 319 86.80 2.93 -26.58
C GLU A 319 88.33 3.13 -26.65
N LYS A 320 89.09 2.64 -25.65
CA LYS A 320 90.56 2.62 -25.69
C LYS A 320 91.07 1.79 -26.89
N LEU A 321 90.52 0.60 -27.11
CA LEU A 321 90.87 -0.25 -28.25
C LEU A 321 90.51 0.40 -29.59
N GLN A 322 89.40 1.13 -29.67
CA GLN A 322 89.02 1.88 -30.86
C GLN A 322 90.01 3.01 -31.16
N LYS A 323 90.47 3.76 -30.15
CA LYS A 323 91.50 4.79 -30.31
C LYS A 323 92.85 4.21 -30.75
N LEU A 324 93.26 3.07 -30.17
CA LEU A 324 94.46 2.35 -30.64
C LEU A 324 94.34 1.90 -32.10
N LYS A 325 93.19 1.32 -32.50
CA LYS A 325 92.93 0.96 -33.90
C LYS A 325 92.90 2.18 -34.84
N GLN A 326 92.37 3.32 -34.39
CA GLN A 326 92.40 4.57 -35.15
C GLN A 326 93.82 5.11 -35.34
N ASN A 327 94.69 5.01 -34.32
CA ASN A 327 96.10 5.38 -34.44
C ASN A 327 96.85 4.45 -35.41
N ILE A 328 96.69 3.13 -35.29
CA ILE A 328 97.31 2.16 -36.22
C ILE A 328 96.83 2.41 -37.67
N VAL A 329 95.54 2.68 -37.87
CA VAL A 329 94.99 3.02 -39.19
C VAL A 329 95.56 4.36 -39.70
N LYS A 330 95.78 5.35 -38.82
CA LYS A 330 96.46 6.60 -39.19
C LYS A 330 97.91 6.34 -39.60
N GLU A 331 98.72 5.72 -38.76
CA GLU A 331 100.13 5.38 -39.01
C GLU A 331 100.30 4.59 -40.31
N VAL A 332 99.45 3.58 -40.56
CA VAL A 332 99.43 2.83 -41.82
C VAL A 332 98.94 3.69 -42.99
N SER A 333 97.98 4.59 -42.79
CA SER A 333 97.54 5.51 -43.86
C SER A 333 98.55 6.59 -44.18
N GLU A 334 99.34 7.05 -43.20
CA GLU A 334 100.42 8.02 -43.35
C GLU A 334 101.60 7.36 -44.08
N HIS A 335 101.96 6.13 -43.72
CA HIS A 335 102.94 5.32 -44.44
C HIS A 335 102.48 5.01 -45.89
N ASN A 336 101.22 4.63 -46.09
CA ASN A 336 100.66 4.42 -47.43
C ASN A 336 100.52 5.72 -48.22
N GLN A 337 100.31 6.88 -47.58
CA GLN A 337 100.27 8.18 -48.24
C GLN A 337 101.67 8.64 -48.66
N GLU A 338 102.70 8.35 -47.87
CA GLU A 338 104.10 8.59 -48.26
C GLU A 338 104.50 7.66 -49.42
N LEU A 339 104.12 6.39 -49.38
CA LEU A 339 104.31 5.45 -50.50
C LEU A 339 103.52 5.87 -51.76
N LEU A 340 102.28 6.34 -51.59
CA LEU A 340 101.44 6.85 -52.68
C LEU A 340 101.95 8.20 -53.20
N ARG A 341 102.57 9.02 -52.37
CA ARG A 341 103.22 10.28 -52.78
C ARG A 341 104.40 9.99 -53.68
N GLN A 342 105.25 9.03 -53.30
CA GLN A 342 106.36 8.56 -54.13
C GLN A 342 105.80 8.05 -55.49
N ALA A 343 104.76 7.21 -55.47
CA ALA A 343 104.08 6.75 -56.68
C ALA A 343 103.30 7.82 -57.45
N LEU A 344 102.95 8.97 -56.85
CA LEU A 344 102.30 10.11 -57.52
C LEU A 344 103.30 11.13 -58.05
N GLU A 345 104.51 11.23 -57.50
CA GLU A 345 105.63 11.87 -58.19
C GLU A 345 106.01 11.06 -59.45
N GLU A 346 105.81 9.73 -59.45
CA GLU A 346 105.89 8.88 -60.65
C GLU A 346 104.68 9.03 -61.60
N GLU A 347 103.43 9.02 -61.10
CA GLU A 347 102.21 9.05 -61.93
C GLU A 347 101.75 10.46 -62.37
N GLN A 348 102.17 11.56 -61.74
CA GLN A 348 101.90 12.90 -62.29
C GLN A 348 102.60 13.12 -63.64
N VAL A 349 103.70 12.40 -63.91
CA VAL A 349 104.33 12.32 -65.23
C VAL A 349 103.36 11.76 -66.28
N ARG A 350 102.50 10.80 -65.91
CA ARG A 350 101.50 10.15 -66.78
C ARG A 350 100.14 10.84 -66.83
N LEU A 351 99.59 11.31 -65.72
CA LEU A 351 98.21 11.82 -65.73
C LEU A 351 98.06 13.10 -66.58
N CYS A 352 99.16 13.84 -66.79
CA CYS A 352 99.26 14.92 -67.79
C CYS A 352 98.84 14.49 -69.21
N GLU A 353 98.94 13.20 -69.55
CA GLU A 353 98.59 12.66 -70.87
C GLU A 353 97.06 12.59 -71.09
N ASN A 354 96.28 12.37 -70.01
CA ASN A 354 94.98 11.68 -70.07
C ASN A 354 93.70 12.52 -69.79
N VAL A 355 93.80 13.77 -69.32
CA VAL A 355 92.68 14.62 -68.79
C VAL A 355 91.57 15.07 -69.80
N LYS A 356 91.26 14.32 -70.87
CA LYS A 356 90.53 14.83 -72.06
C LYS A 356 88.96 14.42 -72.28
N LYS A 357 87.95 14.05 -71.34
CA LYS A 357 86.57 13.24 -71.60
C LYS A 357 85.02 13.03 -70.69
N ILE A 358 83.68 13.77 -70.54
CA ILE A 358 81.90 13.70 -70.37
C ILE A 358 80.51 13.35 -69.22
N SER A 359 79.03 13.75 -69.18
CA SER A 359 77.59 13.61 -68.17
C SER A 359 75.76 13.81 -68.34
N GLU A 360 74.59 13.72 -67.35
CA GLU A 360 72.92 14.16 -66.97
C GLU A 360 71.22 13.49 -66.99
N ILE A 361 69.75 13.66 -66.53
CA ILE A 361 68.38 14.34 -65.67
C ILE A 361 66.61 13.84 -65.51
N HIS A 362 65.36 14.34 -64.76
CA HIS A 362 63.70 13.88 -64.39
C HIS A 362 62.20 14.80 -63.92
N ALA A 363 60.74 14.75 -63.45
CA ALA A 363 59.15 14.11 -63.08
C ALA A 363 57.65 14.95 -62.44
N VAL A 364 56.18 14.85 -61.98
CA VAL A 364 54.56 14.21 -61.81
C VAL A 364 53.05 14.87 -60.99
N GLU A 365 51.55 14.51 -60.91
CA GLU A 365 50.08 15.08 -60.15
C GLU A 365 48.33 14.50 -59.96
N SER A 366 47.07 14.97 -59.23
CA SER A 366 45.36 14.56 -59.03
C SER A 366 43.97 15.28 -58.08
N LEU A 367 42.49 15.22 -57.68
CA LEU A 367 40.85 14.66 -57.54
C LEU A 367 39.37 15.51 -56.88
N GLN A 368 37.90 15.43 -56.41
CA GLN A 368 36.33 14.78 -56.04
C GLN A 368 34.77 15.65 -55.67
N ARG A 369 33.32 15.58 -55.16
CA ARG A 369 31.85 14.92 -54.47
C ARG A 369 30.22 15.70 -54.31
N ASP A 370 28.80 15.62 -53.75
CA ASP A 370 27.40 14.92 -53.03
C ASP A 370 25.77 15.62 -52.58
N LYS A 371 24.40 15.08 -52.20
CA LYS A 371 22.92 15.60 -51.42
C LYS A 371 21.17 15.11 -51.38
N THR A 372 19.96 15.52 -50.56
CA THR A 372 18.30 15.08 -50.29
C THR A 372 16.97 15.85 -49.37
N SER A 373 15.51 15.77 -48.92
CA SER A 373 13.85 15.29 -48.91
C SER A 373 12.56 15.81 -47.77
N ARG A 374 11.08 15.73 -47.35
CA ARG A 374 9.39 15.44 -47.51
C ARG A 374 8.04 15.74 -46.36
N PHE A 375 6.53 15.77 -46.44
CA PHE A 375 5.20 15.97 -45.37
C PHE A 375 3.41 15.72 -45.49
N ASP A 376 2.25 15.99 -44.57
CA ASP A 376 0.59 15.56 -44.34
C ASP A 376 -0.74 16.39 -43.48
N ASP A 377 -2.18 16.31 -43.01
CA ASP A 377 -3.80 15.73 -42.87
C ASP A 377 -5.16 16.50 -41.95
N THR A 378 -6.60 16.42 -41.48
CA THR A 378 -8.21 15.84 -41.29
C THR A 378 -9.58 16.69 -40.52
N GLU A 379 -11.02 16.62 -40.04
CA GLU A 379 -12.62 16.02 -39.86
C GLU A 379 -14.05 16.92 -39.24
N THR A 380 -15.46 16.86 -38.69
CA THR A 380 -16.89 16.14 -38.10
C THR A 380 -18.49 16.87 -37.72
N ALA A 381 -19.86 16.35 -37.33
CA ALA A 381 -21.36 17.01 -36.83
C ALA A 381 -22.94 16.34 -36.29
N GLY A 382 -24.19 16.97 -35.73
CA GLY A 382 -25.82 16.51 -35.46
C GLY A 382 -27.17 17.04 -34.40
N HIS A 383 -28.66 16.84 -34.39
CA HIS A 383 -30.01 17.22 -33.39
C HIS A 383 -31.77 16.94 -33.44
N GLN A 384 -32.90 17.10 -32.43
CA GLN A 384 -34.61 17.02 -32.44
C GLN A 384 -35.90 17.14 -31.19
N MET A 385 -37.38 17.35 -31.27
CA MET A 385 -38.86 16.98 -30.47
C MET A 385 -40.23 17.80 -29.69
N GLY A 386 -41.64 17.36 -29.39
CA GLY A 386 -42.99 17.97 -28.54
C GLY A 386 -44.70 17.45 -28.33
N GLU A 387 -45.83 17.91 -27.45
CA GLU A 387 -47.48 17.51 -27.23
C GLU A 387 -48.77 18.11 -26.13
N MET A 388 -50.26 17.92 -26.05
CA MET A 388 -51.53 18.35 -24.99
C MET A 388 -53.31 18.13 -24.96
N SER A 389 -54.36 18.19 -23.88
CA SER A 389 -56.07 18.22 -23.77
C SER A 389 -57.14 18.20 -22.35
N LEU A 390 -58.56 18.22 -21.87
CA LEU A 390 -60.24 18.55 -21.96
C LEU A 390 -61.49 18.41 -20.68
N ALA A 391 -62.97 18.61 -20.64
CA ALA A 391 -64.19 18.70 -19.45
C ALA A 391 -65.97 18.50 -19.43
N GLU A 392 -67.01 18.72 -18.38
CA GLU A 392 -68.67 18.41 -18.13
C GLU A 392 -69.91 19.26 -17.23
N LEU A 393 -71.33 18.95 -16.99
CA LEU A 393 -72.64 19.70 -16.28
C LEU A 393 -74.00 19.28 -15.24
N LYS A 394 -75.46 19.21 -15.45
CA LYS A 394 -76.83 19.77 -14.67
C LYS A 394 -78.25 19.04 -13.97
N GLN A 395 -79.48 19.66 -13.48
CA GLN A 395 -80.87 19.38 -12.64
C GLN A 395 -80.83 19.26 -11.08
N ARG A 396 -79.63 19.04 -10.60
CA ARG A 396 -79.34 18.34 -9.36
C ARG A 396 -79.60 19.15 -8.05
N LEU A 397 -80.16 20.37 -8.11
CA LEU A 397 -80.10 21.35 -7.01
C LEU A 397 -81.08 21.15 -5.83
N ALA A 398 -82.34 20.78 -6.08
CA ALA A 398 -83.36 20.76 -5.01
C ALA A 398 -83.19 19.56 -4.06
N PHE A 399 -82.92 18.38 -4.63
CA PHE A 399 -82.66 17.12 -3.91
C PHE A 399 -81.51 17.26 -2.89
N LEU A 400 -80.47 18.03 -3.25
CA LEU A 400 -79.33 18.29 -2.37
C LEU A 400 -79.72 18.96 -1.04
N LYS A 401 -80.77 19.80 -0.99
CA LYS A 401 -81.12 20.54 0.24
C LYS A 401 -81.71 19.66 1.33
N GLN A 402 -82.57 18.70 0.99
CA GLN A 402 -83.11 17.76 1.98
C GLN A 402 -82.05 16.74 2.39
N SER A 403 -81.28 16.23 1.42
CA SER A 403 -80.12 15.37 1.68
C SER A 403 -79.13 16.01 2.66
N GLN A 404 -78.86 17.30 2.52
CA GLN A 404 -77.96 18.07 3.38
C GLN A 404 -78.42 18.14 4.85
N GLN A 405 -79.73 18.19 5.14
CA GLN A 405 -80.24 18.30 6.51
C GLN A 405 -79.99 17.00 7.29
N GLN A 406 -80.37 15.85 6.73
CA GLN A 406 -80.19 14.54 7.38
C GLN A 406 -78.70 14.21 7.53
N GLU A 407 -77.91 14.53 6.51
CA GLU A 407 -76.44 14.37 6.53
C GLU A 407 -75.78 15.19 7.65
N LEU A 408 -76.33 16.33 8.08
CA LEU A 408 -75.82 17.12 9.21
C LEU A 408 -76.07 16.45 10.57
N GLU A 409 -77.23 15.85 10.78
CA GLU A 409 -77.58 15.15 12.02
C GLU A 409 -76.79 13.85 12.16
N GLU A 410 -76.66 13.09 11.07
CA GLU A 410 -75.79 11.92 10.99
C GLU A 410 -74.33 12.30 11.28
N ARG A 411 -73.78 13.32 10.60
CA ARG A 411 -72.43 13.86 10.88
C ARG A 411 -72.26 14.22 12.35
N HIS A 412 -73.22 14.90 12.99
CA HIS A 412 -73.10 15.29 14.39
C HIS A 412 -73.03 14.07 15.33
N SER A 413 -73.87 13.05 15.10
CA SER A 413 -73.82 11.81 15.88
C SER A 413 -72.50 11.04 15.70
N GLN A 414 -71.99 10.97 14.45
CA GLN A 414 -70.71 10.36 14.10
C GLN A 414 -69.55 11.10 14.78
N ILE A 415 -69.54 12.44 14.74
CA ILE A 415 -68.53 13.28 15.40
C ILE A 415 -68.48 13.02 16.92
N LEU A 416 -69.62 12.87 17.59
CA LEU A 416 -69.66 12.56 19.03
C LEU A 416 -69.07 11.17 19.36
N GLN A 417 -69.44 10.14 18.59
CA GLN A 417 -68.90 8.79 18.77
C GLN A 417 -67.40 8.73 18.44
N GLU A 418 -66.98 9.38 17.36
CA GLU A 418 -65.58 9.47 16.94
C GLU A 418 -64.74 10.24 17.98
N ASN A 419 -65.25 11.34 18.55
CA ASN A 419 -64.58 12.08 19.62
C ASN A 419 -64.44 11.25 20.91
N LYS A 420 -65.45 10.44 21.26
CA LYS A 420 -65.35 9.51 22.40
C LYS A 420 -64.25 8.46 22.14
N LYS A 421 -64.22 7.86 20.94
CA LYS A 421 -63.18 6.90 20.55
C LYS A 421 -61.79 7.57 20.57
N LYS A 422 -61.63 8.73 19.92
CA LYS A 422 -60.40 9.54 19.94
C LYS A 422 -59.87 9.79 21.36
N LYS A 423 -60.76 10.06 22.33
CA LYS A 423 -60.36 10.22 23.74
C LYS A 423 -59.80 8.92 24.35
N GLN A 424 -60.43 7.77 24.07
CA GLN A 424 -59.96 6.46 24.53
C GLN A 424 -58.62 6.09 23.86
N ASP A 425 -58.55 6.17 22.53
CA ASP A 425 -57.33 5.96 21.75
C ASP A 425 -56.16 6.83 22.27
N MET A 426 -56.41 8.07 22.69
CA MET A 426 -55.40 8.98 23.24
C MET A 426 -54.96 8.59 24.65
N GLN A 427 -55.86 8.07 25.49
CA GLN A 427 -55.49 7.55 26.80
C GLN A 427 -54.62 6.28 26.68
N GLU A 428 -55.01 5.33 25.83
CA GLU A 428 -54.21 4.12 25.56
C GLU A 428 -52.82 4.46 25.00
N LYS A 429 -52.71 5.50 24.15
CA LYS A 429 -51.43 6.03 23.66
C LYS A 429 -50.58 6.60 24.80
N LEU A 430 -51.16 7.38 25.72
CA LEU A 430 -50.46 7.92 26.89
C LEU A 430 -49.97 6.81 27.84
N GLU A 431 -50.80 5.80 28.11
CA GLU A 431 -50.43 4.64 28.91
C GLU A 431 -49.30 3.84 28.25
N THR A 432 -49.39 3.60 26.94
CA THR A 432 -48.34 2.97 26.11
C THR A 432 -47.02 3.75 26.14
N ILE A 433 -47.07 5.09 26.07
CA ILE A 433 -45.89 5.96 26.20
C ILE A 433 -45.30 5.85 27.61
N SER A 434 -46.13 5.85 28.66
CA SER A 434 -45.68 5.73 30.05
C SER A 434 -44.95 4.40 30.30
N LEU A 435 -45.49 3.29 29.78
CA LEU A 435 -44.87 1.97 29.85
C LEU A 435 -43.56 1.94 29.07
N HIS A 436 -43.52 2.51 27.86
CA HIS A 436 -42.31 2.57 27.07
C HIS A 436 -41.20 3.37 27.79
N ASN A 437 -41.52 4.54 28.34
CA ASN A 437 -40.57 5.37 29.09
C ASN A 437 -40.02 4.63 30.33
N ARG A 438 -40.86 3.88 31.06
CA ARG A 438 -40.40 3.00 32.15
C ARG A 438 -39.43 1.92 31.66
N THR A 439 -39.73 1.24 30.56
CA THR A 439 -38.82 0.22 29.98
C THR A 439 -37.50 0.81 29.48
N LEU A 440 -37.51 2.03 28.92
CA LEU A 440 -36.31 2.74 28.51
C LEU A 440 -35.46 3.16 29.71
N ALA A 441 -36.07 3.66 30.79
CA ALA A 441 -35.37 4.01 32.02
C ALA A 441 -34.71 2.79 32.69
N GLN A 442 -35.42 1.66 32.79
CA GLN A 442 -34.86 0.39 33.28
C GLN A 442 -33.72 -0.11 32.38
N ALA A 443 -33.88 -0.05 31.04
CA ALA A 443 -32.83 -0.42 30.10
C ALA A 443 -31.61 0.51 30.20
N ALA A 444 -31.79 1.80 30.52
CA ALA A 444 -30.71 2.74 30.75
C ALA A 444 -29.96 2.44 32.06
N ALA A 445 -30.67 2.20 33.17
CA ALA A 445 -30.08 1.81 34.45
C ALA A 445 -29.25 0.50 34.32
N ASN A 446 -29.82 -0.51 33.67
CA ASN A 446 -29.12 -1.78 33.41
C ASN A 446 -27.89 -1.61 32.49
N ARG A 447 -27.81 -0.54 31.69
CA ARG A 447 -26.64 -0.20 30.86
C ARG A 447 -25.57 0.55 31.67
N SER A 448 -25.94 1.47 32.57
CA SER A 448 -24.97 2.16 33.44
C SER A 448 -24.37 1.21 34.48
N GLU A 449 -25.17 0.33 35.09
CA GLU A 449 -24.68 -0.70 36.02
C GLU A 449 -23.63 -1.62 35.37
N LYS A 450 -23.92 -2.10 34.15
CA LYS A 450 -22.98 -2.94 33.38
C LYS A 450 -21.70 -2.20 32.97
N ARG A 451 -21.76 -0.89 32.72
CA ARG A 451 -20.56 -0.06 32.50
C ARG A 451 -19.72 0.05 33.77
N ALA A 452 -20.34 0.40 34.90
CA ALA A 452 -19.68 0.51 36.20
C ALA A 452 -19.00 -0.81 36.61
N LYS A 453 -19.68 -1.95 36.45
CA LYS A 453 -19.09 -3.28 36.66
C LYS A 453 -17.89 -3.54 35.74
N GLN A 454 -17.98 -3.20 34.45
CA GLN A 454 -16.85 -3.37 33.53
C GLN A 454 -15.67 -2.43 33.84
N GLU A 455 -15.93 -1.24 34.37
CA GLU A 455 -14.90 -0.27 34.78
C GLU A 455 -14.21 -0.70 36.08
N PHE A 456 -14.97 -1.20 37.06
CA PHE A 456 -14.41 -1.83 38.27
C PHE A 456 -13.53 -3.04 37.94
N LEU A 457 -13.97 -3.94 37.05
CA LEU A 457 -13.15 -5.08 36.61
C LEU A 457 -11.87 -4.66 35.87
N LYS A 458 -11.90 -3.55 35.10
CA LYS A 458 -10.67 -2.97 34.51
C LYS A 458 -9.72 -2.46 35.59
N GLN A 459 -10.23 -1.75 36.60
CA GLN A 459 -9.44 -1.22 37.71
C GLN A 459 -8.77 -2.34 38.53
N LEU A 460 -9.50 -3.41 38.85
CA LEU A 460 -8.96 -4.59 39.52
C LEU A 460 -7.82 -5.24 38.71
N VAL A 461 -8.04 -5.42 37.40
CA VAL A 461 -7.03 -5.91 36.44
C VAL A 461 -5.92 -4.86 36.13
N ASP A 462 -6.03 -3.63 36.64
CA ASP A 462 -4.96 -2.62 36.66
C ASP A 462 -4.11 -2.66 37.93
N GLN A 463 -4.64 -3.24 39.02
CA GLN A 463 -4.02 -3.41 40.33
C GLN A 463 -3.36 -4.79 40.53
N ASP A 464 -3.71 -5.80 39.72
CA ASP A 464 -3.05 -7.12 39.66
C ASP A 464 -1.52 -7.00 39.70
N GLU A 465 -0.89 -7.60 40.71
CA GLU A 465 0.55 -7.55 40.97
C GLU A 465 1.39 -8.00 39.77
N THR A 466 0.92 -9.00 39.03
CA THR A 466 1.61 -9.52 37.84
C THR A 466 1.59 -8.49 36.70
N VAL A 467 0.46 -7.81 36.52
CA VAL A 467 0.28 -6.72 35.55
C VAL A 467 1.10 -5.49 35.97
N LEU A 468 1.19 -5.17 37.26
CA LEU A 468 2.04 -4.10 37.78
C LEU A 468 3.53 -4.39 37.58
N ALA A 469 3.98 -5.62 37.86
CA ALA A 469 5.36 -6.04 37.62
C ALA A 469 5.73 -5.97 36.13
N LEU A 470 4.85 -6.41 35.23
CA LEU A 470 5.04 -6.29 33.78
C LEU A 470 5.03 -4.82 33.31
N LYS A 471 4.15 -3.96 33.83
CA LYS A 471 4.17 -2.51 33.56
C LYS A 471 5.53 -1.89 33.95
N LYS A 472 6.05 -2.23 35.14
CA LYS A 472 7.35 -1.75 35.66
C LYS A 472 8.50 -2.18 34.75
N LYS A 473 8.60 -3.48 34.44
CA LYS A 473 9.62 -4.05 33.53
C LYS A 473 9.60 -3.41 32.15
N LEU A 474 8.41 -3.12 31.61
CA LEU A 474 8.25 -2.44 30.33
C LEU A 474 8.79 -1.00 30.35
N GLU A 475 8.59 -0.24 31.43
CA GLU A 475 9.13 1.12 31.50
C GLU A 475 10.64 1.12 31.77
N GLU A 476 11.17 0.17 32.53
CA GLU A 476 12.62 -0.06 32.70
C GLU A 476 13.32 -0.28 31.35
N GLN A 477 12.78 -1.14 30.48
CA GLN A 477 13.32 -1.39 29.14
C GLN A 477 13.25 -0.15 28.24
N LYS A 478 12.15 0.61 28.27
CA LYS A 478 12.06 1.89 27.55
C LYS A 478 13.07 2.91 28.07
N GLN A 479 13.32 2.96 29.38
CA GLN A 479 14.33 3.83 29.98
C GLN A 479 15.75 3.45 29.51
N GLN A 480 16.09 2.15 29.53
CA GLN A 480 17.35 1.65 28.95
C GLN A 480 17.50 2.06 27.48
N ARG A 481 16.44 1.88 26.66
CA ARG A 481 16.45 2.29 25.24
C ARG A 481 16.54 3.82 25.06
N ARG A 482 15.95 4.62 25.95
CA ARG A 482 16.11 6.09 25.95
C ARG A 482 17.55 6.48 26.29
N GLN A 483 18.14 5.91 27.33
CA GLN A 483 19.54 6.13 27.73
C GLN A 483 20.51 5.78 26.58
N LEU A 484 20.34 4.60 25.95
CA LEU A 484 21.16 4.17 24.83
C LEU A 484 21.04 5.08 23.59
N LYS A 485 19.88 5.72 23.36
CA LYS A 485 19.69 6.74 22.31
C LYS A 485 20.32 8.08 22.66
N LEU A 486 20.39 8.46 23.93
CA LEU A 486 21.11 9.66 24.38
C LEU A 486 22.62 9.47 24.23
N LEU A 487 23.13 8.26 24.52
CA LEU A 487 24.53 7.88 24.34
C LEU A 487 24.97 7.83 22.86
N GLU A 488 24.06 7.54 21.93
CA GLU A 488 24.29 7.76 20.49
C GLU A 488 24.41 9.25 20.17
N LYS A 489 23.43 10.06 20.62
CA LYS A 489 23.40 11.49 20.31
C LYS A 489 24.62 12.26 20.80
N SER A 490 25.24 11.85 21.91
CA SER A 490 26.51 12.42 22.37
C SER A 490 27.70 11.98 21.50
N LYS A 491 27.78 10.69 21.13
CA LYS A 491 28.79 10.17 20.19
C LYS A 491 28.72 10.81 18.79
N THR A 492 27.54 11.24 18.34
CA THR A 492 27.33 11.82 17.01
C THR A 492 27.47 13.35 16.94
N LYS A 493 27.80 14.05 18.03
CA LYS A 493 28.17 15.47 17.94
C LYS A 493 29.59 15.58 17.41
N PRO A 494 29.85 16.27 16.27
CA PRO A 494 31.21 16.59 15.88
C PRO A 494 31.86 17.47 16.94
N GLN A 495 33.12 17.19 17.28
CA GLN A 495 33.98 18.21 17.85
C GLN A 495 34.25 19.23 16.74
N THR A 496 33.77 20.46 16.91
CA THR A 496 34.09 21.58 16.02
C THR A 496 35.55 21.96 16.23
N GLY A 497 36.44 21.34 15.47
CA GLY A 497 37.88 21.62 15.51
C GLY A 497 38.17 23.06 15.10
N THR A 498 39.10 23.68 15.81
CA THR A 498 39.64 25.01 15.51
C THR A 498 40.23 25.04 14.10
N PRO A 499 39.96 26.06 13.26
CA PRO A 499 40.58 26.15 11.94
C PRO A 499 42.09 26.40 12.07
N ALA A 500 42.90 25.45 11.63
CA ALA A 500 44.33 25.66 11.42
C ALA A 500 44.51 26.49 10.13
N ALA A 501 44.89 27.75 10.26
CA ALA A 501 45.12 28.63 9.12
C ALA A 501 46.45 28.29 8.42
N ALA A 502 46.38 28.03 7.12
CA ALA A 502 47.55 27.85 6.27
C ALA A 502 47.25 28.39 4.86
N GLN A 503 47.66 29.63 4.58
CA GLN A 503 47.84 30.14 3.23
C GLN A 503 49.13 30.95 3.17
N THR A 504 49.96 30.65 2.18
CA THR A 504 51.23 31.31 1.88
C THR A 504 51.04 32.36 0.79
N GLU A 505 51.80 33.44 0.89
CA GLU A 505 52.34 34.24 -0.22
C GLU A 505 51.38 34.77 -1.31
N THR A 506 51.17 36.08 -1.30
CA THR A 506 51.26 36.90 -2.52
C THR A 506 52.01 38.20 -2.22
N HIS A 507 53.01 38.53 -3.04
CA HIS A 507 53.60 39.87 -3.07
C HIS A 507 52.58 40.88 -3.59
N GLU A 508 52.50 42.06 -2.97
CA GLU A 508 52.53 43.31 -3.73
C GLU A 508 53.21 44.43 -2.93
N ARG A 509 53.75 45.44 -3.62
CA ARG A 509 54.48 46.55 -3.00
C ARG A 509 53.54 47.69 -2.60
N LEU A 510 53.71 48.22 -1.40
CA LEU A 510 53.73 49.66 -1.20
C LEU A 510 54.94 50.04 -0.34
N GLU A 511 55.71 51.00 -0.83
CA GLU A 511 56.80 51.64 -0.09
C GLU A 511 56.20 52.59 0.95
N ILE A 512 56.78 52.67 2.16
CA ILE A 512 56.74 53.89 2.99
C ILE A 512 57.74 53.83 4.16
N ILE A 513 58.55 54.90 4.26
CA ILE A 513 59.25 55.40 5.46
C ILE A 513 60.51 54.66 6.00
N GLN A 514 61.66 55.20 5.54
CA GLN A 514 62.82 55.73 6.32
C GLN A 514 63.96 54.82 6.86
N THR A 515 65.15 55.46 6.82
CA THR A 515 66.49 55.14 7.37
C THR A 515 67.13 53.83 6.94
#